data_AF-I4A779-F1
#
_entry.id   AF-I4A779-F1
#
_cell.length_a   1.000
_cell.length_b   1.000
_cell.length_c   1.000
_cell.angle_alpha   90.00
_cell.angle_beta   90.00
_cell.angle_gamma   90.00
#
_symmetry.space_group_name_H-M   'P 1'
#
loop_
_entity.id
_entity.type
_entity.pdbx_description
1 polymer ?
#
loop_
_entity_poly.entity_id
_entity_poly.type
_entity_poly.pdbx_seq_one_letter_code
_entity_poly.pdbx_strand_id
1 'polypeptide(L)'
;MKKALIIGIDEYPDARLHGCVNDASAVAELLKTNGDGAPNFDVSLKLNVKTKAELLEMIDGLFSGDAGASLLYFSGHGSEYGHIVTPDYKGKDLGVLMSEVLGYANKSKCKNKIIILDCCFSGKFGESPVMQSNESTLGEGVTIMTASSRDEVAMESNGQGLFTSLFLQGLRGSAADITGKITPAGIYAFIDQSLGAWQQRPVFKTNISHFVSVRDIEPRVPKSILRKLGQYFVSPSDEFKLDPSFEFTNSLEYEHEVVEPYAKQENVNVFKELQLFESVGLVEPVDEEHMYFAAIKSKSCKLTALGLHYWKLSRDTRF
;
A
#
# COMPACT_ATOMS: atom_id res chain seq x y z
N MET A 1 -12.77 -1.14 14.10
CA MET A 1 -13.62 -1.32 12.91
C MET A 1 -13.12 -0.43 11.79
N LYS A 2 -13.06 -0.94 10.56
CA LYS A 2 -12.73 -0.17 9.36
C LYS A 2 -13.93 -0.24 8.40
N LYS A 3 -14.31 0.87 7.78
CA LYS A 3 -15.41 0.92 6.79
C LYS A 3 -14.98 1.58 5.50
N ALA A 4 -15.51 1.13 4.38
CA ALA A 4 -15.18 1.66 3.07
C ALA A 4 -16.43 1.88 2.22
N LEU A 5 -16.48 3.01 1.51
CA LEU A 5 -17.48 3.31 0.50
C LEU A 5 -16.75 3.34 -0.84
N ILE A 6 -17.16 2.45 -1.73
CA ILE A 6 -16.52 2.23 -3.02
C ILE A 6 -17.54 2.54 -4.11
N ILE A 7 -17.23 3.52 -4.95
CA ILE A 7 -18.17 4.07 -5.93
C ILE A 7 -17.56 4.00 -7.32
N GLY A 8 -18.34 3.47 -8.27
CA GLY A 8 -18.01 3.46 -9.70
C GLY A 8 -19.22 3.92 -10.50
N ILE A 9 -19.04 4.94 -11.36
CA ILE A 9 -20.13 5.44 -12.21
C ILE A 9 -19.68 5.38 -13.67
N ASP A 10 -20.39 4.58 -14.47
CA ASP A 10 -20.25 4.51 -15.92
C ASP A 10 -21.39 5.25 -16.62
N GLU A 11 -22.60 5.17 -16.06
CA GLU A 11 -23.83 5.60 -16.72
C GLU A 11 -24.11 7.10 -16.56
N TYR A 12 -23.41 7.90 -17.38
CA TYR A 12 -23.71 9.31 -17.60
C TYR A 12 -24.55 9.49 -18.87
N PRO A 13 -25.56 10.38 -18.89
CA PRO A 13 -26.45 10.56 -20.05
C PRO A 13 -25.73 10.87 -21.37
N ASP A 14 -24.77 11.80 -21.37
CA ASP A 14 -24.08 12.26 -22.60
C ASP A 14 -22.57 11.97 -22.60
N ALA A 15 -22.05 11.26 -21.59
CA ALA A 15 -20.61 11.06 -21.40
C ALA A 15 -20.29 9.71 -20.74
N ARG A 16 -20.84 8.62 -21.28
CA ARG A 16 -20.70 7.28 -20.69
C ARG A 16 -19.23 6.84 -20.56
N LEU A 17 -18.90 6.19 -19.45
CA LEU A 17 -17.63 5.48 -19.21
C LEU A 17 -17.86 3.96 -19.23
N HIS A 18 -16.77 3.18 -19.26
CA HIS A 18 -16.85 1.73 -19.41
C HIS A 18 -15.98 0.93 -18.42
N GLY A 19 -15.13 1.61 -17.63
CA GLY A 19 -14.21 0.96 -16.70
C GLY A 19 -14.54 1.16 -15.22
N CYS A 20 -15.29 2.21 -14.86
CA CYS A 20 -15.42 2.66 -13.48
C CYS A 20 -16.18 1.66 -12.59
N VAL A 21 -17.19 0.99 -13.15
CA VAL A 21 -17.93 -0.07 -12.43
C VAL A 21 -17.03 -1.29 -12.16
N ASN A 22 -16.20 -1.67 -13.12
CA ASN A 22 -15.26 -2.79 -12.98
C ASN A 22 -14.17 -2.46 -11.95
N ASP A 23 -13.63 -1.25 -12.02
CA ASP A 23 -12.63 -0.72 -11.11
C ASP A 23 -13.15 -0.72 -9.66
N ALA A 24 -14.33 -0.14 -9.42
CA ALA A 24 -14.97 -0.13 -8.11
C ALA A 24 -15.23 -1.55 -7.58
N SER A 25 -15.71 -2.47 -8.44
CA SER A 25 -15.97 -3.85 -8.05
C SER A 25 -14.68 -4.58 -7.64
N ALA A 26 -13.60 -4.43 -8.41
CA ALA A 26 -12.31 -5.06 -8.12
C ALA A 26 -11.69 -4.52 -6.82
N VAL A 27 -11.78 -3.21 -6.58
CA VAL A 27 -11.31 -2.59 -5.33
C VAL A 27 -12.14 -3.07 -4.14
N ALA A 28 -13.46 -3.12 -4.27
CA ALA A 28 -14.34 -3.60 -3.22
C ALA A 28 -14.04 -5.04 -2.82
N GLU A 29 -13.83 -5.94 -3.79
CA GLU A 29 -13.48 -7.34 -3.50
C GLU A 29 -12.17 -7.48 -2.72
N LEU A 30 -11.11 -6.75 -3.11
CA LEU A 30 -9.83 -6.83 -2.39
C LEU A 30 -9.86 -6.21 -0.99
N LEU A 31 -10.69 -5.19 -0.75
CA LEU A 31 -10.74 -4.51 0.55
C LEU A 31 -11.56 -5.27 1.60
N LYS A 32 -12.44 -6.19 1.20
CA LYS A 32 -13.22 -7.02 2.13
C LYS A 32 -12.33 -7.91 3.01
N THR A 33 -11.22 -8.41 2.48
CA THR A 33 -10.34 -9.35 3.18
C THR A 33 -8.86 -8.99 3.09
N ASN A 34 -8.11 -9.40 4.10
CA ASN A 34 -6.65 -9.44 4.05
C ASN A 34 -6.16 -10.60 3.16
N GLY A 35 -4.85 -10.67 2.92
CA GLY A 35 -4.23 -11.71 2.10
C GLY A 35 -4.38 -13.12 2.66
N ASP A 36 -4.57 -13.25 3.97
CA ASP A 36 -4.85 -14.50 4.68
C ASP A 36 -6.35 -14.89 4.68
N GLY A 37 -7.21 -14.06 4.08
CA GLY A 37 -8.66 -14.25 4.05
C GLY A 37 -9.42 -13.71 5.27
N ALA A 38 -8.73 -13.16 6.28
CA ALA A 38 -9.38 -12.54 7.43
C ALA A 38 -10.16 -11.28 7.00
N PRO A 39 -11.28 -10.93 7.68
CA PRO A 39 -12.01 -9.69 7.39
C PRO A 39 -11.14 -8.43 7.55
N ASN A 40 -11.30 -7.46 6.65
CA ASN A 40 -10.55 -6.18 6.67
C ASN A 40 -11.46 -4.95 6.79
N PHE A 41 -12.02 -4.46 5.67
CA PHE A 41 -13.01 -3.38 5.68
C PHE A 41 -14.44 -3.95 5.60
N ASP A 42 -15.37 -3.32 6.29
CA ASP A 42 -16.80 -3.41 5.98
C ASP A 42 -17.08 -2.54 4.74
N VAL A 43 -17.35 -3.17 3.60
CA VAL A 43 -17.36 -2.51 2.29
C VAL A 43 -18.80 -2.27 1.80
N SER A 44 -19.14 -1.01 1.57
CA SER A 44 -20.34 -0.58 0.85
C SER A 44 -19.99 -0.25 -0.61
N LEU A 45 -20.31 -1.16 -1.53
CA LEU A 45 -20.13 -0.97 -2.97
C LEU A 45 -21.38 -0.34 -3.58
N LYS A 46 -21.21 0.75 -4.34
CA LYS A 46 -22.29 1.50 -4.98
C LYS A 46 -21.94 1.79 -6.43
N LEU A 47 -22.75 1.28 -7.35
CA LEU A 47 -22.50 1.34 -8.78
C LEU A 47 -23.56 2.21 -9.44
N ASN A 48 -23.15 3.05 -10.40
CA ASN A 48 -24.03 3.91 -11.19
C ASN A 48 -25.00 4.75 -10.33
N VAL A 49 -24.47 5.33 -9.25
CA VAL A 49 -25.18 6.31 -8.39
C VAL A 49 -25.76 7.41 -9.28
N LYS A 50 -27.05 7.72 -9.10
CA LYS A 50 -27.79 8.51 -10.10
C LYS A 50 -27.76 9.99 -9.78
N THR A 51 -27.76 10.35 -8.51
CA THR A 51 -27.91 11.76 -8.10
C THR A 51 -26.80 12.27 -7.19
N LYS A 52 -26.58 13.58 -7.25
CA LYS A 52 -25.73 14.32 -6.30
C LYS A 52 -26.17 14.10 -4.86
N ALA A 53 -27.48 14.11 -4.61
CA ALA A 53 -28.06 13.95 -3.28
C ALA A 53 -27.75 12.57 -2.67
N GLU A 54 -27.94 11.50 -3.46
CA GLU A 54 -27.59 10.14 -3.05
C GLU A 54 -26.09 10.04 -2.72
N LEU A 55 -25.23 10.59 -3.57
CA LEU A 55 -23.78 10.57 -3.37
C LEU A 55 -23.39 11.27 -2.06
N LEU A 56 -23.95 12.44 -1.79
CA LEU A 56 -23.68 13.19 -0.54
C LEU A 56 -24.12 12.43 0.70
N GLU A 57 -25.31 11.83 0.69
CA GLU A 57 -25.82 11.04 1.83
C GLU A 57 -24.89 9.86 2.14
N MET A 58 -24.38 9.18 1.11
CA MET A 58 -23.43 8.08 1.28
C MET A 58 -22.09 8.57 1.83
N ILE A 59 -21.57 9.70 1.35
CA ILE A 59 -20.32 10.30 1.84
C ILE A 59 -20.44 10.75 3.30
N ASP A 60 -21.56 11.38 3.67
CA ASP A 60 -21.83 11.76 5.06
C ASP A 60 -21.89 10.51 5.96
N GLY A 61 -22.62 9.47 5.54
CA GLY A 61 -22.68 8.18 6.22
C GLY A 61 -21.29 7.53 6.40
N LEU A 62 -20.43 7.58 5.38
CA LEU A 62 -19.05 7.09 5.46
C LEU A 62 -18.24 7.84 6.53
N PHE A 63 -18.33 9.16 6.59
CA PHE A 63 -17.54 9.97 7.51
C PHE A 63 -18.22 10.22 8.87
N SER A 64 -19.43 9.74 9.08
CA SER A 64 -20.09 9.70 10.39
C SER A 64 -19.43 8.70 11.36
N GLY A 65 -19.66 8.86 12.67
CA GLY A 65 -19.15 7.95 13.71
C GLY A 65 -17.65 8.08 14.01
N ASP A 66 -17.10 7.06 14.68
CA ASP A 66 -15.75 7.05 15.30
C ASP A 66 -14.89 5.84 14.89
N ALA A 67 -15.07 5.35 13.66
CA ALA A 67 -14.34 4.19 13.15
C ALA A 67 -12.81 4.38 13.18
N GLY A 68 -12.07 3.27 13.26
CA GLY A 68 -10.60 3.31 13.23
C GLY A 68 -10.05 3.77 11.88
N ALA A 69 -10.74 3.43 10.79
CA ALA A 69 -10.47 3.94 9.45
C ALA A 69 -11.76 4.00 8.63
N SER A 70 -11.90 5.07 7.84
CA SER A 70 -12.94 5.24 6.80
C SER A 70 -12.25 5.49 5.46
N LEU A 71 -12.61 4.72 4.44
CA LEU A 71 -12.03 4.82 3.10
C LEU A 71 -13.11 5.18 2.07
N LEU A 72 -12.93 6.28 1.36
CA LEU A 72 -13.69 6.60 0.15
C LEU A 72 -12.84 6.21 -1.05
N TYR A 73 -13.40 5.41 -1.95
CA TYR A 73 -12.87 5.21 -3.30
C TYR A 73 -13.92 5.65 -4.30
N PHE A 74 -13.54 6.47 -5.26
CA PHE A 74 -14.41 6.89 -6.36
C PHE A 74 -13.69 6.73 -7.69
N SER A 75 -14.37 6.12 -8.67
CA SER A 75 -13.99 6.10 -10.08
C SER A 75 -15.14 6.62 -10.94
N GLY A 76 -14.85 7.57 -11.83
CA GLY A 76 -15.86 8.23 -12.67
C GLY A 76 -15.39 9.58 -13.22
N HIS A 77 -16.32 10.42 -13.65
CA HIS A 77 -15.99 11.76 -14.15
C HIS A 77 -15.60 12.73 -13.02
N GLY A 78 -14.56 13.51 -13.30
CA GLY A 78 -14.16 14.66 -12.51
C GLY A 78 -14.12 15.92 -13.38
N SER A 79 -14.34 17.08 -12.78
CA SER A 79 -14.32 18.36 -13.51
C SER A 79 -13.14 19.24 -13.12
N GLU A 80 -12.72 20.10 -14.04
CA GLU A 80 -11.69 21.13 -13.83
C GLU A 80 -12.00 22.10 -12.66
N TYR A 81 -13.28 22.18 -12.27
CA TYR A 81 -13.79 22.98 -11.14
C TYR A 81 -13.76 22.20 -9.81
N GLY A 82 -13.16 21.01 -9.77
CA GLY A 82 -13.02 20.22 -8.55
C GLY A 82 -14.34 19.58 -8.10
N HIS A 83 -15.10 18.99 -9.03
CA HIS A 83 -16.29 18.21 -8.70
C HIS A 83 -16.10 16.74 -9.02
N ILE A 84 -16.66 15.89 -8.15
CA ILE A 84 -17.07 14.52 -8.49
C ILE A 84 -18.39 14.62 -9.25
N VAL A 85 -18.38 14.27 -10.54
CA VAL A 85 -19.54 14.48 -11.42
C VAL A 85 -20.56 13.37 -11.24
N THR A 86 -21.84 13.74 -11.10
CA THR A 86 -22.97 12.79 -10.98
C THR A 86 -23.87 12.82 -12.23
N PRO A 87 -24.56 11.72 -12.57
CA PRO A 87 -25.37 11.64 -13.79
C PRO A 87 -26.51 12.65 -13.91
N ASP A 88 -26.96 13.25 -12.81
CA ASP A 88 -27.98 14.30 -12.77
C ASP A 88 -27.46 15.72 -13.02
N TYR A 89 -26.21 15.86 -13.50
CA TYR A 89 -25.61 17.17 -13.78
C TYR A 89 -26.47 18.04 -14.71
N LYS A 90 -26.56 19.34 -14.41
CA LYS A 90 -27.30 20.33 -15.22
C LYS A 90 -26.58 21.67 -15.24
N GLY A 91 -26.09 22.06 -16.41
CA GLY A 91 -25.40 23.33 -16.60
C GLY A 91 -24.16 23.44 -15.71
N LYS A 92 -24.22 24.30 -14.68
CA LYS A 92 -23.11 24.51 -13.72
C LYS A 92 -23.20 23.61 -12.47
N ASP A 93 -24.32 22.92 -12.24
CA ASP A 93 -24.41 21.93 -11.18
C ASP A 93 -23.86 20.60 -11.70
N LEU A 94 -22.56 20.36 -11.43
CA LEU A 94 -21.84 19.22 -11.97
C LEU A 94 -21.93 17.99 -11.07
N GLY A 95 -22.26 18.15 -9.79
CA GLY A 95 -22.21 17.08 -8.79
C GLY A 95 -21.66 17.58 -7.46
N VAL A 96 -20.85 16.76 -6.79
CA VAL A 96 -20.34 17.02 -5.44
C VAL A 96 -19.00 17.72 -5.48
N LEU A 97 -18.85 18.83 -4.75
CA LEU A 97 -17.58 19.51 -4.63
C LEU A 97 -16.57 18.65 -3.84
N MET A 98 -15.38 18.51 -4.39
CA MET A 98 -14.27 17.81 -3.75
C MET A 98 -13.90 18.41 -2.38
N SER A 99 -13.98 19.74 -2.25
CA SER A 99 -13.80 20.44 -0.97
C SER A 99 -14.88 20.11 0.05
N GLU A 100 -16.10 19.80 -0.39
CA GLU A 100 -17.21 19.39 0.47
C GLU A 100 -16.95 17.99 1.05
N VAL A 101 -16.49 17.05 0.21
CA VAL A 101 -16.03 15.71 0.66
C VAL A 101 -14.92 15.84 1.70
N LEU A 102 -13.93 16.70 1.46
CA LEU A 102 -12.88 16.99 2.45
C LEU A 102 -13.45 17.60 3.74
N GLY A 103 -14.48 18.45 3.63
CA GLY A 103 -15.21 19.00 4.77
C GLY A 103 -15.85 17.92 5.65
N TYR A 104 -16.49 16.91 5.06
CA TYR A 104 -17.01 15.75 5.78
C TYR A 104 -15.91 14.96 6.46
N ALA A 105 -14.82 14.66 5.74
CA ALA A 105 -13.68 13.96 6.30
C ALA A 105 -13.05 14.72 7.47
N ASN A 106 -12.83 16.04 7.34
CA ASN A 106 -12.24 16.87 8.39
C ASN A 106 -13.11 16.92 9.67
N LYS A 107 -14.44 16.92 9.54
CA LYS A 107 -15.38 16.90 10.67
C LYS A 107 -15.57 15.51 11.29
N SER A 108 -15.13 14.46 10.60
CA SER A 108 -15.26 13.08 11.06
C SER A 108 -14.46 12.81 12.33
N LYS A 109 -15.05 12.08 13.27
CA LYS A 109 -14.35 11.53 14.45
C LYS A 109 -13.61 10.22 14.14
N CYS A 110 -13.71 9.71 12.91
CA CYS A 110 -12.93 8.56 12.49
C CYS A 110 -11.43 8.90 12.64
N LYS A 111 -10.63 7.92 13.05
CA LYS A 111 -9.19 8.16 13.32
C LYS A 111 -8.40 8.37 12.04
N ASN A 112 -8.71 7.60 11.00
CA ASN A 112 -8.07 7.69 9.69
C ASN A 112 -9.12 7.84 8.60
N LYS A 113 -8.95 8.79 7.71
CA LYS A 113 -9.87 9.12 6.61
C LYS A 113 -9.07 9.09 5.32
N ILE A 114 -9.28 8.06 4.53
CA ILE A 114 -8.54 7.82 3.30
C ILE A 114 -9.48 8.13 2.15
N ILE A 115 -9.08 9.04 1.26
CA ILE A 115 -9.86 9.44 0.08
C ILE A 115 -9.03 9.12 -1.15
N ILE A 116 -9.55 8.24 -2.00
CA ILE A 116 -8.90 7.79 -3.24
C ILE A 116 -9.82 8.15 -4.40
N LEU A 117 -9.35 9.00 -5.30
CA LEU A 117 -10.13 9.47 -6.45
C LEU A 117 -9.44 9.10 -7.76
N ASP A 118 -10.06 8.19 -8.50
CA ASP A 118 -9.71 7.88 -9.88
C ASP A 118 -10.65 8.63 -10.84
N CYS A 119 -10.45 9.94 -10.94
CA CYS A 119 -11.17 10.79 -11.88
C CYS A 119 -10.27 11.91 -12.41
N CYS A 120 -10.61 12.45 -13.57
CA CYS A 120 -9.88 13.56 -14.20
C CYS A 120 -9.89 14.81 -13.32
N PHE A 121 -8.82 15.62 -13.38
CA PHE A 121 -8.70 16.90 -12.64
C PHE A 121 -8.80 16.79 -11.10
N SER A 122 -8.66 15.58 -10.55
CA SER A 122 -8.72 15.34 -9.11
C SER A 122 -7.50 15.88 -8.35
N GLY A 123 -6.42 16.27 -9.03
CA GLY A 123 -5.25 16.89 -8.41
C GLY A 123 -5.53 18.23 -7.70
N LYS A 124 -6.65 18.91 -8.01
CA LYS A 124 -7.14 20.10 -7.29
C LYS A 124 -7.85 19.74 -5.97
N PHE A 125 -8.04 18.45 -5.65
CA PHE A 125 -8.66 17.99 -4.41
C PHE A 125 -7.83 18.40 -3.19
N GLY A 126 -8.49 19.01 -2.21
CA GLY A 126 -7.84 19.68 -1.11
C GLY A 126 -7.09 20.93 -1.57
N GLU A 127 -7.81 21.91 -2.12
CA GLU A 127 -7.43 23.32 -2.30
C GLU A 127 -8.67 24.17 -1.94
N SER A 128 -8.48 25.31 -1.26
CA SER A 128 -9.60 26.16 -0.82
C SER A 128 -10.08 27.09 -1.94
N PRO A 129 -11.37 27.16 -2.28
CA PRO A 129 -11.88 28.03 -3.35
C PRO A 129 -11.96 29.53 -2.99
N VAL A 130 -11.65 29.94 -1.75
CA VAL A 130 -11.89 31.33 -1.27
C VAL A 130 -10.65 32.22 -1.23
N MET A 131 -9.44 31.72 -1.45
CA MET A 131 -8.24 32.58 -1.51
C MET A 131 -7.21 32.05 -2.49
N GLN A 132 -6.55 32.96 -3.20
CA GLN A 132 -5.35 32.73 -4.03
C GLN A 132 -4.13 32.29 -3.19
N SER A 133 -4.31 31.33 -2.28
CA SER A 133 -3.28 30.75 -1.44
C SER A 133 -3.45 29.23 -1.46
N ASN A 134 -2.37 28.51 -1.80
CA ASN A 134 -2.26 27.05 -1.89
C ASN A 134 -2.49 26.30 -0.55
N GLU A 135 -3.32 26.80 0.36
CA GLU A 135 -3.56 26.19 1.67
C GLU A 135 -4.90 25.46 1.69
N SER A 136 -4.84 24.14 1.57
CA SER A 136 -5.87 23.27 2.14
C SER A 136 -5.45 22.82 3.52
N THR A 137 -6.24 23.18 4.51
CA THR A 137 -6.08 22.64 5.85
C THR A 137 -6.63 21.20 5.86
N LEU A 138 -5.75 20.24 5.59
CA LEU A 138 -5.98 18.82 5.83
C LEU A 138 -6.18 18.61 7.34
N GLY A 139 -7.32 18.05 7.73
CA GLY A 139 -7.57 17.65 9.11
C GLY A 139 -6.66 16.50 9.54
N GLU A 140 -6.45 16.35 10.85
CA GLU A 140 -5.71 15.23 11.42
C GLU A 140 -6.31 13.89 10.97
N GLY A 141 -5.50 12.90 10.63
CA GLY A 141 -5.96 11.59 10.19
C GLY A 141 -6.36 11.51 8.71
N VAL A 142 -6.30 12.61 7.95
CA VAL A 142 -6.74 12.63 6.54
C VAL A 142 -5.61 12.29 5.60
N THR A 143 -5.87 11.38 4.65
CA THR A 143 -5.00 11.02 3.54
C THR A 143 -5.80 11.08 2.25
N ILE A 144 -5.23 11.73 1.24
CA ILE A 144 -5.82 11.92 -0.09
C ILE A 144 -4.83 11.34 -1.10
N MET A 145 -5.34 10.50 -1.99
CA MET A 145 -4.63 9.99 -3.15
C MET A 145 -5.51 10.20 -4.37
N THR A 146 -4.95 10.74 -5.45
CA THR A 146 -5.71 11.00 -6.67
C THR A 146 -4.96 10.51 -7.89
N ALA A 147 -5.68 10.04 -8.89
CA ALA A 147 -5.06 9.50 -10.10
C ALA A 147 -4.31 10.58 -10.88
N SER A 148 -4.88 11.78 -11.06
CA SER A 148 -4.37 12.85 -11.94
C SER A 148 -3.77 14.03 -11.20
N SER A 149 -2.80 14.67 -11.84
CA SER A 149 -2.34 16.01 -11.47
C SER A 149 -3.41 17.07 -11.82
N ARG A 150 -3.16 18.34 -11.48
CA ARG A 150 -4.18 19.42 -11.56
C ARG A 150 -4.78 19.63 -12.96
N ASP A 151 -4.03 19.33 -14.01
CA ASP A 151 -4.34 19.71 -15.40
C ASP A 151 -4.41 18.51 -16.38
N GLU A 152 -4.40 17.28 -15.86
CA GLU A 152 -4.33 16.05 -16.68
C GLU A 152 -5.62 15.22 -16.63
N VAL A 153 -5.95 14.63 -17.79
CA VAL A 153 -7.03 13.64 -17.95
C VAL A 153 -6.52 12.28 -17.48
N ALA A 154 -7.35 11.54 -16.74
CA ALA A 154 -7.04 10.20 -16.31
C ALA A 154 -7.00 9.22 -17.51
N MET A 155 -5.94 8.42 -17.62
CA MET A 155 -5.79 7.44 -18.70
C MET A 155 -6.47 6.09 -18.39
N GLU A 156 -7.19 5.54 -19.36
CA GLU A 156 -7.70 4.16 -19.34
C GLU A 156 -6.82 3.23 -20.19
N SER A 157 -6.67 1.97 -19.77
CA SER A 157 -6.02 0.92 -20.54
C SER A 157 -6.78 -0.40 -20.37
N ASN A 158 -7.18 -1.05 -21.48
CA ASN A 158 -7.91 -2.32 -21.48
C ASN A 158 -9.21 -2.34 -20.63
N GLY A 159 -9.93 -1.22 -20.55
CA GLY A 159 -11.19 -1.12 -19.80
C GLY A 159 -11.04 -1.00 -18.28
N GLN A 160 -9.84 -0.66 -17.79
CA GLN A 160 -9.57 -0.28 -16.40
C GLN A 160 -8.72 1.01 -16.37
N GLY A 161 -8.92 1.88 -15.39
CA GLY A 161 -8.07 3.05 -15.18
C GLY A 161 -6.62 2.63 -14.89
N LEU A 162 -5.62 3.30 -15.49
CA LEU A 162 -4.21 2.98 -15.26
C LEU A 162 -3.87 3.07 -13.77
N PHE A 163 -4.33 4.13 -13.11
CA PHE A 163 -4.15 4.33 -11.68
C PHE A 163 -4.76 3.16 -10.88
N THR A 164 -6.01 2.80 -11.17
CA THR A 164 -6.69 1.69 -10.47
C THR A 164 -6.00 0.35 -10.69
N SER A 165 -5.52 0.09 -11.90
CA SER A 165 -4.77 -1.15 -12.19
C SER A 165 -3.52 -1.27 -11.31
N LEU A 166 -2.78 -0.18 -11.12
CA LEU A 166 -1.60 -0.13 -10.24
C LEU A 166 -2.00 -0.15 -8.77
N PHE A 167 -3.07 0.53 -8.39
CA PHE A 167 -3.63 0.47 -7.04
C PHE A 167 -4.00 -0.95 -6.63
N LEU A 168 -4.68 -1.70 -7.51
CA LEU A 168 -5.02 -3.12 -7.31
C LEU A 168 -3.77 -4.00 -7.23
N GLN A 169 -2.74 -3.77 -8.05
CA GLN A 169 -1.46 -4.47 -7.94
C GLN A 169 -0.77 -4.19 -6.59
N GLY A 170 -0.78 -2.93 -6.16
CA GLY A 170 -0.29 -2.52 -4.84
C GLY A 170 -1.00 -3.29 -3.72
N LEU A 171 -2.33 -3.33 -3.74
CA LEU A 171 -3.16 -4.08 -2.78
C LEU A 171 -2.93 -5.60 -2.82
N ARG A 172 -2.51 -6.17 -3.96
CA ARG A 172 -2.16 -7.60 -4.08
C ARG A 172 -0.81 -7.95 -3.48
N GLY A 173 0.01 -6.96 -3.15
CA GLY A 173 1.28 -7.15 -2.44
C GLY A 173 2.47 -6.42 -3.02
N SER A 174 2.35 -5.81 -4.20
CA SER A 174 3.46 -5.03 -4.79
C SER A 174 3.83 -3.80 -3.96
N ALA A 175 2.90 -3.31 -3.12
CA ALA A 175 3.11 -2.20 -2.21
C ALA A 175 3.28 -2.63 -0.74
N ALA A 176 3.46 -3.93 -0.47
CA ALA A 176 3.63 -4.44 0.88
C ALA A 176 5.06 -4.22 1.40
N ASP A 177 5.18 -3.81 2.65
CA ASP A 177 6.46 -3.87 3.36
C ASP A 177 6.84 -5.33 3.71
N ILE A 178 8.04 -5.56 4.24
CA ILE A 178 8.49 -6.92 4.55
C ILE A 178 7.65 -7.60 5.64
N THR A 179 6.90 -6.82 6.42
CA THR A 179 5.97 -7.30 7.45
C THR A 179 4.58 -7.59 6.91
N GLY A 180 4.37 -7.44 5.60
CA GLY A 180 3.12 -7.73 4.91
C GLY A 180 2.11 -6.59 4.96
N LYS A 181 2.46 -5.40 5.47
CA LYS A 181 1.51 -4.28 5.57
C LYS A 181 1.52 -3.45 4.30
N ILE A 182 0.33 -3.10 3.80
CA ILE A 182 0.15 -2.23 2.65
C ILE A 182 -0.43 -0.91 3.13
N THR A 183 0.37 0.16 3.10
CA THR A 183 -0.02 1.50 3.58
C THR A 183 -0.33 2.44 2.43
N PRO A 184 -1.08 3.55 2.64
CA PRO A 184 -1.31 4.55 1.60
C PRO A 184 -0.02 5.10 0.98
N ALA A 185 1.02 5.34 1.79
CA ALA A 185 2.31 5.79 1.27
C ALA A 185 3.04 4.70 0.48
N GLY A 186 2.99 3.44 0.92
CA GLY A 186 3.55 2.32 0.17
C GLY A 186 2.88 2.15 -1.20
N ILE A 187 1.54 2.27 -1.24
CA ILE A 187 0.77 2.25 -2.49
C ILE A 187 1.20 3.42 -3.39
N TYR A 188 1.26 4.64 -2.86
CA TYR A 188 1.69 5.81 -3.64
C TYR A 188 3.10 5.63 -4.21
N ALA A 189 4.07 5.21 -3.39
CA ALA A 189 5.44 4.97 -3.82
C ALA A 189 5.51 3.92 -4.93
N PHE A 190 4.76 2.83 -4.80
CA PHE A 190 4.68 1.80 -5.85
C PHE A 190 4.10 2.37 -7.16
N ILE A 191 3.00 3.13 -7.08
CA ILE A 191 2.36 3.73 -8.26
C ILE A 191 3.32 4.73 -8.94
N ASP A 192 3.94 5.63 -8.18
CA ASP A 192 4.88 6.63 -8.70
C ASP A 192 6.08 5.99 -9.42
N GLN A 193 6.65 4.92 -8.84
CA GLN A 193 7.75 4.15 -9.44
C GLN A 193 7.33 3.40 -10.71
N SER A 194 6.05 3.05 -10.84
CA SER A 194 5.51 2.31 -11.98
C SER A 194 5.20 3.21 -13.18
N LEU A 195 5.24 4.54 -13.01
CA LEU A 195 4.85 5.50 -14.03
C LEU A 195 6.08 6.18 -14.66
N GLY A 196 6.16 6.17 -15.99
CA GLY A 196 7.21 6.84 -16.76
C GLY A 196 7.14 8.36 -16.66
N ALA A 197 8.21 9.07 -17.07
CA ALA A 197 8.33 10.52 -16.93
C ALA A 197 7.27 11.35 -17.69
N TRP A 198 6.64 10.77 -18.72
CA TRP A 198 5.59 11.40 -19.53
C TRP A 198 4.18 10.91 -19.17
N GLN A 199 4.05 10.11 -18.12
CA GLN A 199 2.77 9.61 -17.64
C GLN A 199 2.29 10.45 -16.46
N GLN A 200 0.97 10.59 -16.39
CA GLN A 200 0.22 11.23 -15.32
C GLN A 200 0.80 10.91 -13.95
N ARG A 201 0.98 11.92 -13.10
CA ARG A 201 1.51 11.73 -11.75
C ARG A 201 0.38 11.83 -10.71
N PRO A 202 0.19 10.80 -9.87
CA PRO A 202 -0.79 10.87 -8.81
C PRO A 202 -0.40 11.93 -7.78
N VAL A 203 -1.40 12.55 -7.15
CA VAL A 203 -1.18 13.46 -6.02
C VAL A 203 -1.43 12.73 -4.72
N PHE A 204 -0.48 12.84 -3.79
CA PHE A 204 -0.59 12.30 -2.44
C PHE A 204 -0.46 13.42 -1.41
N LYS A 205 -1.51 13.64 -0.60
CA LYS A 205 -1.51 14.60 0.50
C LYS A 205 -1.95 13.90 1.78
N THR A 206 -1.27 14.13 2.89
CA THR A 206 -1.60 13.46 4.16
C THR A 206 -1.29 14.35 5.36
N ASN A 207 -2.12 14.28 6.39
CA ASN A 207 -1.86 14.86 7.71
C ASN A 207 -2.15 13.80 8.78
N ILE A 208 -1.16 12.95 9.05
CA ILE A 208 -1.27 11.82 9.98
C ILE A 208 -0.02 11.70 10.84
N SER A 209 -0.15 11.15 12.05
CA SER A 209 0.98 10.78 12.90
C SER A 209 1.54 9.40 12.59
N HIS A 210 0.69 8.47 12.13
CA HIS A 210 1.07 7.10 11.75
C HIS A 210 0.20 6.55 10.62
N PHE A 211 0.77 5.74 9.74
CA PHE A 211 0.02 5.05 8.69
C PHE A 211 -0.80 3.89 9.25
N VAL A 212 -2.07 3.83 8.84
CA VAL A 212 -2.89 2.62 8.97
C VAL A 212 -2.77 1.77 7.72
N SER A 213 -2.65 0.45 7.91
CA SER A 213 -2.65 -0.51 6.80
C SER A 213 -4.02 -0.54 6.12
N VAL A 214 -4.01 -0.33 4.80
CA VAL A 214 -5.16 -0.49 3.91
C VAL A 214 -5.47 -1.97 3.74
N ARG A 215 -4.45 -2.83 3.67
CA ARG A 215 -4.60 -4.28 3.60
C ARG A 215 -3.35 -4.95 4.12
N ASP A 216 -3.52 -6.01 4.90
CA ASP A 216 -2.40 -6.85 5.33
C ASP A 216 -2.35 -8.11 4.46
N ILE A 217 -1.15 -8.56 4.10
CA ILE A 217 -0.91 -9.81 3.38
C ILE A 217 0.11 -10.67 4.16
N GLU A 218 0.31 -11.91 3.73
CA GLU A 218 1.31 -12.78 4.32
C GLU A 218 2.69 -12.10 4.27
N PRO A 219 3.38 -11.94 5.41
CA PRO A 219 4.69 -11.31 5.44
C PRO A 219 5.71 -12.18 4.70
N ARG A 220 6.63 -11.53 3.96
CA ARG A 220 7.75 -12.26 3.33
C ARG A 220 8.64 -12.93 4.35
N VAL A 221 8.77 -12.32 5.53
CA VAL A 221 9.46 -12.90 6.68
C VAL A 221 8.53 -12.86 7.89
N PRO A 222 8.13 -14.01 8.44
CA PRO A 222 7.25 -14.03 9.61
C PRO A 222 7.84 -13.23 10.77
N LYS A 223 6.99 -12.52 11.51
CA LYS A 223 7.42 -11.70 12.65
C LYS A 223 8.20 -12.49 13.71
N SER A 224 7.83 -13.76 13.92
CA SER A 224 8.54 -14.68 14.81
C SER A 224 10.00 -14.88 14.38
N ILE A 225 10.26 -14.90 13.08
CA ILE A 225 11.60 -14.99 12.50
C ILE A 225 12.31 -13.64 12.56
N LEU A 226 11.66 -12.53 12.19
CA LEU A 226 12.24 -11.17 12.31
C LEU A 226 12.72 -10.84 13.73
N ARG A 227 12.04 -11.33 14.77
CA ARG A 227 12.45 -11.15 16.17
C ARG A 227 13.77 -11.85 16.51
N LYS A 228 14.19 -12.86 15.75
CA LYS A 228 15.46 -13.56 15.94
C LYS A 228 16.67 -12.80 15.39
N LEU A 229 16.47 -11.73 14.61
CA LEU A 229 17.56 -10.93 14.06
C LEU A 229 18.50 -10.39 15.16
N GLY A 230 17.95 -9.95 16.28
CA GLY A 230 18.70 -9.52 17.46
C GLY A 230 19.34 -10.66 18.27
N GLN A 231 18.97 -11.92 18.01
CA GLN A 231 19.62 -13.09 18.60
C GLN A 231 20.88 -13.48 17.80
N TYR A 232 20.85 -13.30 16.48
CA TYR A 232 21.98 -13.62 15.60
C TYR A 232 23.03 -12.52 15.57
N PHE A 233 22.63 -11.25 15.53
CA PHE A 233 23.56 -10.12 15.56
C PHE A 233 23.46 -9.42 16.92
N VAL A 234 24.52 -9.48 17.73
CA VAL A 234 24.50 -8.90 19.08
C VAL A 234 24.64 -7.37 19.01
N SER A 235 25.46 -6.88 18.09
CA SER A 235 25.69 -5.49 17.73
C SER A 235 25.42 -5.26 16.24
N PRO A 236 25.02 -4.04 15.82
CA PRO A 236 24.87 -3.64 14.42
C PRO A 236 26.08 -3.93 13.51
N SER A 237 27.28 -3.91 14.08
CA SER A 237 28.54 -4.10 13.37
C SER A 237 29.00 -5.55 13.36
N ASP A 238 28.24 -6.47 13.96
CA ASP A 238 28.64 -7.87 14.04
C ASP A 238 28.60 -8.53 12.67
N GLU A 239 29.59 -9.38 12.45
CA GLU A 239 29.58 -10.35 11.37
C GLU A 239 29.24 -11.73 11.96
N PHE A 240 28.22 -12.37 11.40
CA PHE A 240 27.85 -13.72 11.79
C PHE A 240 28.70 -14.71 10.98
N LYS A 241 29.58 -15.43 11.67
CA LYS A 241 30.46 -16.42 11.02
C LYS A 241 29.66 -17.64 10.58
N LEU A 242 29.82 -18.01 9.32
CA LEU A 242 29.24 -19.19 8.72
C LEU A 242 30.34 -20.23 8.49
N ASP A 243 29.96 -21.50 8.43
CA ASP A 243 30.84 -22.61 8.06
C ASP A 243 30.03 -23.64 7.25
N PRO A 244 30.68 -24.65 6.63
CA PRO A 244 29.98 -25.67 5.84
C PRO A 244 28.86 -26.40 6.57
N SER A 245 28.79 -26.35 7.91
CA SER A 245 27.73 -27.03 8.67
C SER A 245 26.37 -26.30 8.64
N PHE A 246 26.33 -25.08 8.11
CA PHE A 246 25.09 -24.32 7.89
C PHE A 246 24.33 -24.75 6.63
N GLU A 247 25.01 -25.39 5.68
CA GLU A 247 24.44 -25.80 4.41
C GLU A 247 23.84 -27.20 4.50
N PHE A 248 22.54 -27.35 4.22
CA PHE A 248 21.84 -28.63 4.42
C PHE A 248 22.27 -29.71 3.43
N THR A 249 22.77 -29.30 2.25
CA THR A 249 23.30 -30.23 1.25
C THR A 249 24.61 -30.86 1.69
N ASN A 250 25.38 -30.23 2.59
CA ASN A 250 26.64 -30.73 3.14
C ASN A 250 26.48 -31.89 4.14
N SER A 251 25.81 -32.95 3.71
CA SER A 251 25.51 -34.15 4.50
C SER A 251 25.92 -35.43 3.76
N LEU A 252 25.99 -36.54 4.50
CA LEU A 252 26.30 -37.86 3.94
C LEU A 252 25.18 -38.42 3.02
N GLU A 253 24.06 -37.71 2.88
CA GLU A 253 22.87 -38.15 2.13
C GLU A 253 22.86 -37.65 0.67
N TYR A 254 23.70 -36.68 0.31
CA TYR A 254 23.75 -36.09 -1.03
C TYR A 254 25.09 -36.37 -1.72
N GLU A 255 25.07 -36.80 -2.99
CA GLU A 255 26.29 -36.92 -3.80
C GLU A 255 26.79 -35.53 -4.23
N HIS A 256 27.73 -34.98 -3.47
CA HIS A 256 28.45 -33.75 -3.77
C HIS A 256 29.83 -33.83 -3.08
N GLU A 257 30.74 -32.91 -3.41
CA GLU A 257 32.04 -32.83 -2.75
C GLU A 257 31.83 -32.42 -1.28
N VAL A 258 31.92 -33.39 -0.37
CA VAL A 258 31.61 -33.20 1.04
C VAL A 258 32.74 -32.42 1.71
N VAL A 259 32.40 -31.34 2.43
CA VAL A 259 33.39 -30.44 3.06
C VAL A 259 33.19 -30.41 4.58
N GLU A 260 34.22 -30.74 5.35
CA GLU A 260 34.16 -30.60 6.82
C GLU A 260 34.23 -29.12 7.25
N PRO A 261 33.45 -28.68 8.26
CA PRO A 261 32.51 -29.46 9.08
C PRO A 261 31.16 -29.78 8.40
N TYR A 262 30.67 -31.01 8.57
CA TYR A 262 29.38 -31.45 8.02
C TYR A 262 28.17 -30.69 8.61
N ALA A 263 27.07 -30.67 7.86
CA ALA A 263 25.79 -30.08 8.22
C ALA A 263 25.34 -30.47 9.63
N LYS A 264 25.05 -29.46 10.46
CA LYS A 264 24.44 -29.63 11.79
C LYS A 264 23.04 -29.07 11.75
N GLN A 265 22.04 -29.82 12.22
CA GLN A 265 20.64 -29.43 12.12
C GLN A 265 20.34 -28.04 12.72
N GLU A 266 21.00 -27.69 13.83
CA GLU A 266 20.87 -26.38 14.48
C GLU A 266 21.37 -25.25 13.59
N ASN A 267 22.54 -25.42 12.97
CA ASN A 267 23.15 -24.44 12.06
C ASN A 267 22.35 -24.32 10.76
N VAL A 268 21.88 -25.45 10.22
CA VAL A 268 20.98 -25.48 9.06
C VAL A 268 19.70 -24.67 9.31
N ASN A 269 19.11 -24.79 10.50
CA ASN A 269 17.91 -24.02 10.85
C ASN A 269 18.20 -22.50 10.87
N VAL A 270 19.33 -22.09 11.47
CA VAL A 270 19.77 -20.69 11.47
C VAL A 270 20.03 -20.21 10.04
N PHE A 271 20.69 -21.02 9.22
CA PHE A 271 21.03 -20.65 7.85
C PHE A 271 19.80 -20.43 6.98
N LYS A 272 18.78 -21.29 7.11
CA LYS A 272 17.49 -21.11 6.42
C LYS A 272 16.84 -19.77 6.77
N GLU A 273 16.94 -19.34 8.03
CA GLU A 273 16.45 -18.03 8.46
C GLU A 273 17.32 -16.87 7.92
N LEU A 274 18.65 -17.02 7.91
CA LEU A 274 19.57 -16.04 7.33
C LEU A 274 19.37 -15.90 5.81
N GLN A 275 19.14 -17.00 5.09
CA GLN A 275 18.78 -16.99 3.68
C GLN A 275 17.43 -16.32 3.45
N LEU A 276 16.45 -16.52 4.35
CA LEU A 276 15.18 -15.80 4.28
C LEU A 276 15.38 -14.28 4.49
N PHE A 277 16.25 -13.87 5.41
CA PHE A 277 16.61 -12.46 5.58
C PHE A 277 17.33 -11.88 4.36
N GLU A 278 18.25 -12.64 3.75
CA GLU A 278 18.96 -12.22 2.53
C GLU A 278 18.00 -12.07 1.35
N SER A 279 17.01 -12.97 1.20
CA SER A 279 16.00 -12.90 0.14
C SER A 279 15.15 -11.63 0.14
N VAL A 280 15.10 -10.91 1.27
CA VAL A 280 14.43 -9.62 1.43
C VAL A 280 15.41 -8.46 1.69
N GLY A 281 16.70 -8.68 1.49
CA GLY A 281 17.75 -7.66 1.57
C GLY A 281 18.08 -7.18 2.98
N LEU A 282 17.78 -7.96 4.03
CA LEU A 282 18.15 -7.62 5.41
C LEU A 282 19.57 -8.04 5.77
N VAL A 283 20.04 -9.14 5.21
CA VAL A 283 21.38 -9.69 5.42
C VAL A 283 22.08 -9.80 4.08
N GLU A 284 23.39 -9.61 4.04
CA GLU A 284 24.22 -9.84 2.86
C GLU A 284 25.49 -10.63 3.24
N PRO A 285 26.00 -11.50 2.34
CA PRO A 285 27.29 -12.17 2.53
C PRO A 285 28.46 -11.16 2.53
N VAL A 286 29.54 -11.51 3.23
CA VAL A 286 30.80 -10.75 3.26
C VAL A 286 31.84 -11.49 2.41
N ASP A 287 32.50 -10.75 1.53
CA ASP A 287 33.52 -11.26 0.59
C ASP A 287 33.05 -12.39 -0.35
N GLU A 288 31.74 -12.58 -0.51
CA GLU A 288 31.12 -13.57 -1.40
C GLU A 288 29.84 -13.01 -2.01
N GLU A 289 29.41 -13.58 -3.14
CA GLU A 289 28.22 -13.11 -3.87
C GLU A 289 26.91 -13.71 -3.34
N HIS A 290 26.97 -14.95 -2.82
CA HIS A 290 25.78 -15.68 -2.36
C HIS A 290 26.01 -16.30 -0.98
N MET A 291 24.94 -16.36 -0.18
CA MET A 291 24.96 -16.96 1.16
C MET A 291 25.53 -18.39 1.15
N TYR A 292 25.20 -19.19 0.12
CA TYR A 292 25.76 -20.55 -0.05
C TYR A 292 27.29 -20.56 -0.04
N PHE A 293 27.94 -19.70 -0.83
CA PHE A 293 29.40 -19.61 -0.86
C PHE A 293 29.95 -19.08 0.44
N ALA A 294 29.24 -18.16 1.09
CA ALA A 294 29.64 -17.68 2.40
C ALA A 294 29.66 -18.82 3.44
N ALA A 295 28.72 -19.76 3.40
CA ALA A 295 28.74 -20.94 4.26
C ALA A 295 29.85 -21.94 3.86
N ILE A 296 29.86 -22.41 2.61
CA ILE A 296 30.80 -23.46 2.17
C ILE A 296 32.27 -23.02 2.24
N LYS A 297 32.57 -21.72 2.07
CA LYS A 297 33.93 -21.19 2.17
C LYS A 297 34.26 -20.61 3.55
N SER A 298 33.43 -20.89 4.56
CA SER A 298 33.61 -20.43 5.94
C SER A 298 33.83 -18.92 6.09
N LYS A 299 33.01 -18.13 5.37
CA LYS A 299 32.99 -16.66 5.43
C LYS A 299 31.94 -16.20 6.43
N SER A 300 31.48 -14.95 6.33
CA SER A 300 30.49 -14.37 7.21
C SER A 300 29.35 -13.72 6.41
N CYS A 301 28.30 -13.35 7.12
CA CYS A 301 27.28 -12.42 6.63
C CYS A 301 27.09 -11.27 7.63
N LYS A 302 26.53 -10.16 7.16
CA LYS A 302 26.30 -8.96 7.97
C LYS A 302 24.94 -8.35 7.65
N LEU A 303 24.50 -7.44 8.52
CA LEU A 303 23.29 -6.66 8.29
C LEU A 303 23.52 -5.62 7.19
N THR A 304 22.57 -5.49 6.28
CA THR A 304 22.49 -4.34 5.36
C THR A 304 22.00 -3.09 6.11
N ALA A 305 21.94 -1.94 5.43
CA ALA A 305 21.30 -0.75 5.99
C ALA A 305 19.82 -0.98 6.35
N LEU A 306 19.09 -1.76 5.54
CA LEU A 306 17.71 -2.17 5.83
C LEU A 306 17.68 -3.18 6.99
N GLY A 307 18.61 -4.13 7.00
CA GLY A 307 18.84 -5.06 8.11
C GLY A 307 18.98 -4.36 9.45
N LEU A 308 19.80 -3.31 9.50
CA LEU A 308 20.01 -2.51 10.71
C LEU A 308 18.71 -1.88 11.24
N HIS A 309 17.83 -1.39 10.35
CA HIS A 309 16.55 -0.84 10.75
C HIS A 309 15.68 -1.91 11.45
N TYR A 310 15.51 -3.08 10.82
CA TYR A 310 14.72 -4.18 11.39
C TYR A 310 15.37 -4.81 12.62
N TRP A 311 16.70 -4.78 12.71
CA TRP A 311 17.42 -5.21 13.90
C TRP A 311 17.08 -4.35 15.12
N LYS A 312 17.04 -3.02 14.96
CA LYS A 312 16.62 -2.11 16.04
C LYS A 312 15.18 -2.39 16.50
N LEU A 313 14.26 -2.60 15.54
CA LEU A 313 12.88 -2.98 15.84
C LEU A 313 12.79 -4.32 16.60
N SER A 314 13.66 -5.29 16.28
CA SER A 314 13.72 -6.59 16.97
C SER A 314 14.11 -6.45 18.45
N ARG A 315 15.08 -5.58 18.73
CA ARG A 315 15.62 -5.32 20.07
C ARG A 315 14.63 -4.57 20.96
N ASP A 316 13.92 -3.62 20.38
CA ASP A 316 12.95 -2.79 21.09
C ASP A 316 11.59 -3.48 21.29
N THR A 317 11.45 -4.78 20.94
CA THR A 317 10.18 -5.54 20.99
C THR A 317 9.04 -4.93 20.15
N ARG A 318 9.36 -4.21 19.08
CA ARG A 318 8.40 -3.45 18.25
C ARG A 318 7.79 -4.22 17.07
N PHE A 319 7.91 -5.55 17.04
CA PHE A 319 7.33 -6.42 16.00
C PHE A 319 6.01 -7.06 16.43
#